data_AF-A0A448XNB5-F1
#
_entry.id   AF-A0A448XNB5-F1
#
_cell.length_a   1.000
_cell.length_b   1.000
_cell.length_c   1.000
_cell.angle_alpha   90.00
_cell.angle_beta   90.00
_cell.angle_gamma   90.00
#
_symmetry.space_group_name_H-M   'P 1'
#
loop_
_entity.id
_entity.type
_entity.pdbx_description
1 polymer ?
#
loop_
_entity_poly.entity_id
_entity_poly.type
_entity_poly.pdbx_seq_one_letter_code
_entity_poly.pdbx_strand_id
1 'polypeptide(L)'
;MMDESSVPMDRVPYELEVVTGDKPGAGTVHNVWIILEGENGVSSRPFVMVNSPTNAVFKRGKTDTFKMPSNPVGGLRLIYIGALERQNVSRAELESEQSMERIEAGGTLGSPSAKSLATPTDLEKGGPTTTASARARFWYCHQVVVVEPMTRRRYRFFVDKWLPVLADLDKRAGAQVASSEVKEDSAKEMVAKLRSEYFLARH
;
A
#
# COMPACT_ATOMS: atom_id res chain seq x y z
N MET A 1 19.81 28.57 -7.03
CA MET A 1 19.67 27.27 -7.73
C MET A 1 19.72 26.21 -6.64
N MET A 2 18.62 25.49 -6.42
CA MET A 2 18.62 24.39 -5.45
C MET A 2 19.34 23.20 -6.08
N ASP A 3 20.25 22.63 -5.30
CA ASP A 3 21.08 21.47 -5.61
C ASP A 3 20.19 20.21 -5.65
N GLU A 4 20.20 19.52 -6.81
CA GLU A 4 19.45 18.30 -7.12
C GLU A 4 20.32 17.03 -6.89
N SER A 5 21.29 17.07 -5.97
CA SER A 5 22.35 16.05 -5.83
C SER A 5 22.41 15.31 -4.49
N SER A 6 21.40 15.42 -3.62
CA SER A 6 21.45 14.73 -2.31
C SER A 6 20.56 13.47 -2.21
N VAL A 7 20.23 12.79 -3.31
CA VAL A 7 19.76 11.40 -3.21
C VAL A 7 21.01 10.51 -3.29
N PRO A 8 21.38 9.76 -2.24
CA PRO A 8 22.52 8.86 -2.32
C PRO A 8 22.30 7.89 -3.49
N MET A 9 23.25 7.84 -4.44
CA MET A 9 23.22 6.96 -5.63
C MET A 9 23.02 5.47 -5.29
N ASP A 10 23.14 5.10 -4.01
CA ASP A 10 22.98 3.74 -3.50
C ASP A 10 21.52 3.35 -3.18
N ARG A 11 20.58 4.32 -3.20
CA ARG A 11 19.16 4.05 -2.92
C ARG A 11 18.31 4.17 -4.18
N VAL A 12 17.49 3.15 -4.39
CA VAL A 12 16.57 3.05 -5.52
C VAL A 12 15.13 3.33 -5.05
N PRO A 13 14.34 4.16 -5.77
CA PRO A 13 12.97 4.51 -5.37
C PRO A 13 11.97 3.45 -5.84
N TYR A 14 11.60 2.51 -4.97
CA TYR A 14 10.55 1.53 -5.28
C TYR A 14 9.19 2.23 -5.34
N GLU A 15 8.39 1.94 -6.36
CA GLU A 15 6.98 2.39 -6.42
C GLU A 15 6.09 1.28 -5.86
N LEU A 16 5.28 1.61 -4.85
CA LEU A 16 4.34 0.70 -4.20
C LEU A 16 2.92 1.14 -4.55
N GLU A 17 2.10 0.25 -5.11
CA GLU A 17 0.65 0.45 -5.26
C GLU A 17 -0.05 -0.49 -4.27
N VAL A 18 -0.73 0.08 -3.27
CA VAL A 18 -1.45 -0.68 -2.24
C VAL A 18 -2.94 -0.58 -2.51
N VAL A 19 -3.57 -1.74 -2.77
CA VAL A 19 -5.00 -1.83 -3.04
C VAL A 19 -5.73 -2.25 -1.77
N THR A 20 -6.52 -1.33 -1.23
CA THR A 20 -7.47 -1.64 -0.16
C THR A 20 -8.73 -2.22 -0.79
N GLY A 21 -9.18 -3.38 -0.31
CA GLY A 21 -10.34 -4.05 -0.92
C GLY A 21 -11.65 -3.28 -0.74
N ASP A 22 -12.68 -3.66 -1.49
CA ASP A 22 -14.00 -3.02 -1.46
C ASP A 22 -15.00 -3.72 -0.52
N LYS A 23 -14.50 -4.42 0.50
CA LYS A 23 -15.36 -5.05 1.53
C LYS A 23 -15.88 -3.99 2.52
N PRO A 24 -17.08 -4.14 3.09
CA PRO A 24 -17.55 -3.27 4.16
C PRO A 24 -16.52 -3.20 5.30
N GLY A 25 -16.11 -1.99 5.68
CA GLY A 25 -15.09 -1.78 6.72
C GLY A 25 -13.65 -2.06 6.31
N ALA A 26 -13.36 -2.28 5.02
CA ALA A 26 -12.01 -2.62 4.55
C ALA A 26 -10.95 -1.54 4.77
N GLY A 27 -11.35 -0.26 4.82
CA GLY A 27 -10.42 0.86 4.98
C GLY A 27 -9.93 1.05 6.41
N THR A 28 -8.82 1.78 6.55
CA THR A 28 -8.23 2.08 7.86
C THR A 28 -7.89 3.56 8.01
N VAL A 29 -7.86 4.02 9.26
CA VAL A 29 -7.30 5.34 9.65
C VAL A 29 -5.86 5.21 10.17
N HIS A 30 -5.39 3.98 10.40
CA HIS A 30 -4.07 3.69 10.89
C HIS A 30 -3.03 3.70 9.77
N ASN A 31 -1.76 3.60 10.13
CA ASN A 31 -0.67 3.54 9.17
C ASN A 31 -0.52 2.10 8.65
N VAL A 32 0.14 1.95 7.51
CA VAL A 32 0.48 0.65 6.93
C VAL A 32 2.00 0.55 6.84
N TRP A 33 2.54 -0.65 7.01
CA TRP A 33 3.95 -0.90 6.81
C TRP A 33 4.20 -2.07 5.86
N ILE A 34 5.30 -1.99 5.10
CA ILE A 34 5.74 -3.04 4.18
C ILE A 34 7.24 -3.28 4.33
N ILE A 35 7.67 -4.54 4.28
CA ILE A 35 9.08 -4.94 4.10
C ILE A 35 9.17 -5.73 2.80
N LEU A 36 10.13 -5.37 1.95
CA LEU A 36 10.45 -6.10 0.73
C LEU A 36 11.57 -7.11 1.02
N GLU A 37 11.48 -8.32 0.46
CA GLU A 37 12.54 -9.31 0.54
C GLU A 37 12.81 -9.92 -0.85
N GLY A 38 14.06 -9.85 -1.27
CA GLY A 38 14.51 -10.37 -2.56
C GLY A 38 14.89 -11.85 -2.54
N GLU A 39 15.18 -12.39 -3.71
CA GLU A 39 15.54 -13.80 -3.93
C GLU A 39 16.78 -14.24 -3.14
N ASN A 40 17.73 -13.33 -2.92
CA ASN A 40 18.96 -13.60 -2.17
C ASN A 40 18.80 -13.41 -0.64
N GLY A 41 17.57 -13.23 -0.14
CA GLY A 41 17.28 -13.00 1.28
C GLY A 41 17.59 -11.58 1.77
N VAL A 42 18.02 -10.68 0.88
CA VAL A 42 18.22 -9.26 1.20
C VAL A 42 16.86 -8.61 1.44
N SER A 43 16.71 -7.96 2.59
CA SER A 43 15.47 -7.29 2.99
C SER A 43 15.64 -5.77 3.02
N SER A 44 14.58 -5.04 2.67
CA SER A 44 14.50 -3.61 2.91
C SER A 44 14.34 -3.31 4.41
N ARG A 45 14.57 -2.05 4.80
CA ARG A 45 13.98 -1.54 6.05
C ARG A 45 12.45 -1.49 5.91
N PRO A 46 11.71 -1.45 7.03
CA PRO A 46 10.27 -1.25 6.96
C PRO A 46 9.93 0.11 6.35
N PHE A 47 9.07 0.08 5.35
CA PHE A 47 8.45 1.26 4.78
C PHE A 47 7.17 1.55 5.53
N VAL A 48 7.09 2.66 6.25
CA VAL A 48 5.87 3.10 6.92
C VAL A 48 5.16 4.12 6.03
N MET A 49 3.93 3.81 5.65
CA MET A 49 3.06 4.70 4.89
C MET A 49 2.10 5.37 5.86
N VAL A 50 2.35 6.65 6.11
CA VAL A 50 1.61 7.43 7.10
C VAL A 50 0.25 7.87 6.55
N ASN A 51 -0.77 7.59 7.36
CA ASN A 51 -2.13 8.01 7.12
C ASN A 51 -2.49 9.14 8.09
N SER A 52 -2.98 10.26 7.56
CA SER A 52 -3.33 11.42 8.38
C SER A 52 -4.69 12.00 7.96
N PRO A 53 -5.31 12.88 8.77
CA PRO A 53 -6.53 13.56 8.38
C PRO A 53 -6.38 14.42 7.11
N THR A 54 -5.19 14.99 6.90
CA THR A 54 -4.86 15.84 5.74
C THR A 54 -4.39 15.03 4.53
N ASN A 55 -3.87 13.82 4.74
CA ASN A 55 -3.45 12.88 3.71
C ASN A 55 -4.06 11.50 3.98
N ALA A 56 -5.37 11.41 3.81
CA ALA A 56 -6.13 10.20 4.12
C ALA A 56 -5.96 9.14 3.01
N VAL A 57 -5.24 8.06 3.33
CA VAL A 57 -4.95 6.91 2.46
C VAL A 57 -5.59 5.64 3.02
N PHE A 58 -5.54 4.54 2.25
CA PHE A 58 -6.07 3.22 2.61
C PHE A 58 -7.57 3.20 2.87
N LYS A 59 -8.31 3.97 2.06
CA LYS A 59 -9.78 3.96 2.08
C LYS A 59 -10.30 2.72 1.35
N ARG A 60 -11.45 2.22 1.79
CA ARG A 60 -12.16 1.11 1.12
C ARG A 60 -12.23 1.34 -0.40
N GLY A 61 -11.87 0.31 -1.17
CA GLY A 61 -11.92 0.33 -2.63
C GLY A 61 -10.95 1.30 -3.30
N LYS A 62 -9.97 1.85 -2.58
CA LYS A 62 -8.96 2.74 -3.14
C LYS A 62 -7.61 2.05 -3.32
N THR A 63 -6.88 2.55 -4.31
CA THR A 63 -5.48 2.24 -4.55
C THR A 63 -4.68 3.48 -4.23
N ASP A 64 -3.67 3.33 -3.39
CA ASP A 64 -2.76 4.41 -2.99
C ASP A 64 -1.34 4.07 -3.44
N THR A 65 -0.64 5.05 -4.00
CA THR A 65 0.71 4.87 -4.57
C THR A 65 1.76 5.64 -3.78
N PHE A 66 2.90 5.00 -3.51
CA PHE A 66 3.99 5.52 -2.70
C PHE A 66 5.34 5.31 -3.38
N LYS A 67 6.27 6.25 -3.23
CA LYS A 67 7.68 6.09 -3.64
C LYS A 67 8.54 5.91 -2.39
N MET A 68 9.20 4.75 -2.26
CA MET A 68 9.98 4.39 -1.08
C MET A 68 11.44 4.10 -1.44
N PRO A 69 12.38 5.00 -1.10
CA PRO A 69 13.80 4.79 -1.37
C PRO A 69 14.38 3.70 -0.46
N SER A 70 15.14 2.77 -1.04
CA SER A 70 15.81 1.70 -0.29
C SER A 70 17.04 1.19 -1.02
N ASN A 71 17.88 0.45 -0.31
CA ASN A 71 18.96 -0.28 -0.98
C ASN A 71 18.35 -1.32 -1.94
N PRO A 72 18.97 -1.62 -3.08
CA PRO A 72 18.50 -2.66 -3.98
C PRO A 72 18.37 -3.99 -3.24
N VAL A 73 17.18 -4.58 -3.27
CA VAL A 73 16.94 -5.92 -2.70
C VAL A 73 17.07 -7.03 -3.75
N GLY A 74 17.29 -6.68 -5.01
CA GLY A 74 17.31 -7.60 -6.15
C GLY A 74 15.91 -8.02 -6.59
N GLY A 75 15.81 -9.15 -7.30
CA GLY A 75 14.52 -9.71 -7.74
C GLY A 75 13.60 -9.97 -6.56
N LEU A 76 12.39 -9.40 -6.57
CA LEU A 76 11.49 -9.46 -5.44
C LEU A 76 10.79 -10.82 -5.34
N ARG A 77 10.92 -11.46 -4.17
CA ARG A 77 10.34 -12.79 -3.90
C ARG A 77 9.21 -12.73 -2.89
N LEU A 78 9.35 -11.93 -1.84
CA LEU A 78 8.40 -11.87 -0.74
C LEU A 78 8.14 -10.43 -0.32
N ILE A 79 6.95 -10.19 0.23
CA ILE A 79 6.68 -9.03 1.06
C ILE A 79 6.16 -9.46 2.43
N TYR A 80 6.38 -8.57 3.39
CA TYR A 80 5.70 -8.58 4.68
C TYR A 80 4.88 -7.31 4.78
N ILE A 81 3.63 -7.42 5.18
CA ILE A 81 2.72 -6.27 5.25
C ILE A 81 1.84 -6.32 6.49
N GLY A 82 1.61 -5.16 7.11
CA GLY A 82 0.71 -5.03 8.24
C GLY A 82 0.23 -3.59 8.45
N ALA A 83 -0.66 -3.41 9.41
CA ALA A 83 -1.12 -2.09 9.84
C ALA A 83 -0.60 -1.81 11.25
N LEU A 84 -0.27 -0.54 11.54
CA LEU A 84 0.23 -0.09 12.83
C LEU A 84 -0.52 1.15 13.31
N GLU A 85 -0.72 1.27 14.61
CA GLU A 85 -1.47 2.38 15.18
C GLU A 85 -0.85 3.74 14.85
N ARG A 86 -1.67 4.71 14.43
CA ARG A 86 -1.21 6.01 13.94
C ARG A 86 -0.29 6.74 14.93
N GLN A 87 -0.51 6.57 16.24
CA GLN A 87 0.23 7.27 17.28
C GLN A 87 1.61 6.64 17.57
N ASN A 88 1.91 5.45 17.05
CA ASN A 88 3.13 4.71 17.42
C ASN A 88 4.24 4.76 16.35
N VAL A 89 4.29 5.84 15.56
CA VAL A 89 5.42 6.06 14.64
C VAL A 89 6.48 6.85 15.39
N SER A 90 7.64 6.22 15.61
CA SER A 90 8.78 6.89 16.22
C SER A 90 9.29 8.03 15.34
N ARG A 91 9.88 9.07 15.93
CA ARG A 91 10.50 10.17 15.16
C ARG A 91 11.60 9.67 14.21
N ALA A 92 12.29 8.58 14.55
CA ALA A 92 13.29 7.97 13.68
C ALA A 92 12.67 7.27 12.46
N GLU A 93 11.48 6.66 12.60
CA GLU A 93 10.67 6.17 11.47
C GLU A 93 10.21 7.33 10.58
N LEU A 94 9.77 8.44 11.19
CA LEU A 94 9.36 9.66 10.48
C LEU A 94 10.55 10.36 9.79
N GLU A 95 11.77 10.25 10.31
CA GLU A 95 12.96 10.85 9.69
C GLU A 95 13.46 10.05 8.46
N SER A 96 12.95 8.83 8.25
CA SER A 96 13.09 8.13 6.96
C SER A 96 12.20 8.72 5.84
N GLU A 97 11.33 9.69 6.17
CA GLU A 97 10.25 10.21 5.31
C GLU A 97 10.56 11.43 4.43
N GLN A 98 11.74 12.07 4.49
CA GLN A 98 11.98 13.31 3.72
C GLN A 98 12.10 13.15 2.18
N SER A 99 11.70 12.01 1.61
CA SER A 99 11.74 11.80 0.15
C SER A 99 10.42 11.27 -0.45
N MET A 100 9.31 11.33 0.29
CA MET A 100 8.00 10.92 -0.21
C MET A 100 7.39 11.97 -1.15
N GLU A 101 7.49 11.75 -2.45
CA GLU A 101 6.68 12.44 -3.45
C GLU A 101 5.52 11.52 -3.88
N ARG A 102 4.28 11.93 -3.58
CA ARG A 102 3.08 11.24 -4.07
C ARG A 102 2.88 11.60 -5.54
N ILE A 103 2.68 10.61 -6.40
CA ILE A 103 2.21 10.85 -7.77
C ILE A 103 0.69 11.05 -7.68
N GLU A 104 0.22 12.27 -7.94
CA GLU A 104 -1.22 12.56 -8.01
C GLU A 104 -1.84 11.88 -9.22
N ALA A 105 -2.82 11.00 -8.99
CA ALA A 105 -3.71 10.53 -10.04
C ALA A 105 -4.80 11.59 -10.26
N GLY A 106 -4.86 12.15 -11.47
CA GLY A 106 -5.79 13.20 -11.88
C GLY A 106 -7.25 12.95 -11.49
N GLY A 107 -7.92 14.01 -11.05
CA GLY A 107 -9.23 13.96 -10.41
C GLY A 107 -10.45 13.79 -11.32
N THR A 108 -11.61 13.61 -10.71
CA THR A 108 -12.92 14.02 -11.25
C THR A 108 -13.91 14.32 -10.10
N LEU A 109 -14.78 15.28 -10.40
CA LEU A 109 -15.69 16.09 -9.60
C LEU A 109 -16.96 15.36 -9.08
N GLY A 110 -17.59 15.93 -8.04
CA GLY A 110 -19.06 16.03 -7.98
C GLY A 110 -19.82 15.45 -6.76
N SER A 111 -19.75 16.13 -5.61
CA SER A 111 -20.88 16.63 -4.75
C SER A 111 -22.07 15.70 -4.31
N PRO A 112 -23.08 16.15 -3.51
CA PRO A 112 -23.11 15.91 -2.06
C PRO A 112 -24.45 15.39 -1.45
N SER A 113 -24.41 15.13 -0.12
CA SER A 113 -25.50 15.24 0.88
C SER A 113 -26.50 14.09 1.06
N ALA A 114 -26.60 13.58 2.30
CA ALA A 114 -27.86 13.45 3.04
C ALA A 114 -27.62 13.33 4.55
N LYS A 115 -28.33 14.16 5.32
CA LYS A 115 -28.47 14.15 6.78
C LYS A 115 -29.50 13.08 7.18
N SER A 116 -29.31 12.38 8.30
CA SER A 116 -30.45 12.06 9.17
C SER A 116 -30.05 11.87 10.62
N LEU A 117 -30.87 12.48 11.47
CA LEU A 117 -30.83 12.59 12.92
C LEU A 117 -31.59 11.41 13.55
N ALA A 118 -31.07 10.82 14.63
CA ALA A 118 -31.88 10.15 15.65
C ALA A 118 -31.13 10.14 16.99
N THR A 119 -31.85 10.53 18.04
CA THR A 119 -31.46 10.65 19.45
C THR A 119 -31.79 9.37 20.26
N PRO A 120 -31.32 9.23 21.52
CA PRO A 120 -31.01 7.95 22.16
C PRO A 120 -32.06 7.49 23.19
N THR A 121 -31.94 6.24 23.68
CA THR A 121 -32.47 5.79 24.98
C THR A 121 -31.77 4.49 25.44
N ASP A 122 -30.96 4.62 26.50
CA ASP A 122 -30.85 3.86 27.78
C ASP A 122 -31.16 2.33 27.81
N LEU A 123 -30.52 1.42 28.57
CA LEU A 123 -29.57 1.48 29.69
C LEU A 123 -28.95 0.07 29.92
N GLU A 124 -27.63 0.03 30.21
CA GLU A 124 -26.86 -0.82 31.15
C GLU A 124 -26.82 -2.37 31.13
N LYS A 125 -25.59 -2.92 31.07
CA LYS A 125 -24.88 -3.48 32.25
C LYS A 125 -23.41 -3.88 31.97
N GLY A 126 -22.48 -3.23 32.69
CA GLY A 126 -21.26 -3.80 33.28
C GLY A 126 -20.09 -4.25 32.38
N GLY A 127 -19.15 -3.34 32.10
CA GLY A 127 -17.79 -3.65 31.61
C GLY A 127 -16.84 -2.45 31.79
N PRO A 128 -15.53 -2.65 32.00
CA PRO A 128 -14.64 -1.60 32.50
C PRO A 128 -14.57 -0.42 31.53
N THR A 129 -14.79 0.75 32.10
CA THR A 129 -14.69 2.07 31.47
C THR A 129 -13.26 2.35 31.01
N THR A 130 -13.02 2.44 29.69
CA THR A 130 -12.01 3.33 29.07
C THR A 130 -12.30 3.49 27.57
N THR A 131 -12.76 4.68 27.19
CA THR A 131 -12.43 5.45 25.96
C THR A 131 -12.66 4.84 24.57
N ALA A 132 -13.78 5.23 23.94
CA ALA A 132 -13.95 5.71 22.56
C ALA A 132 -12.98 5.33 21.39
N SER A 133 -12.35 4.15 21.36
CA SER A 133 -11.57 3.67 20.21
C SER A 133 -11.79 2.20 19.92
N ALA A 134 -13.05 1.78 19.79
CA ALA A 134 -13.41 0.48 19.19
C ALA A 134 -13.52 0.57 17.65
N ARG A 135 -12.80 1.52 17.02
CA ARG A 135 -12.83 1.72 15.57
C ARG A 135 -11.85 0.74 14.91
N ALA A 136 -12.38 -0.10 14.01
CA ALA A 136 -11.69 -1.04 13.11
C ALA A 136 -10.30 -1.53 13.57
N ARG A 137 -10.26 -2.67 14.26
CA ARG A 137 -9.00 -3.38 14.61
C ARG A 137 -8.30 -4.04 13.42
N PHE A 138 -8.86 -3.93 12.22
CA PHE A 138 -8.40 -4.63 11.05
C PHE A 138 -8.48 -3.73 9.82
N TRP A 139 -7.59 -3.99 8.87
CA TRP A 139 -7.54 -3.39 7.55
C TRP A 139 -7.58 -4.52 6.51
N TYR A 140 -8.37 -4.39 5.46
CA TYR A 140 -8.39 -5.39 4.39
C TYR A 140 -7.49 -4.97 3.23
N CYS A 141 -6.36 -5.65 3.11
CA CYS A 141 -5.47 -5.49 1.97
C CYS A 141 -5.84 -6.53 0.89
N HIS A 142 -6.14 -6.06 -0.31
CA HIS A 142 -6.46 -6.93 -1.44
C HIS A 142 -5.18 -7.33 -2.20
N GLN A 143 -4.39 -6.35 -2.61
CA GLN A 143 -3.18 -6.56 -3.41
C GLN A 143 -2.15 -5.48 -3.14
N VAL A 144 -0.88 -5.84 -3.30
CA VAL A 144 0.22 -4.88 -3.44
C VAL A 144 0.93 -5.10 -4.77
N VAL A 145 1.24 -4.01 -5.47
CA VAL A 145 2.13 -4.01 -6.63
C VAL A 145 3.41 -3.30 -6.24
N VAL A 146 4.55 -3.90 -6.58
CA VAL A 146 5.86 -3.25 -6.41
C VAL A 146 6.49 -3.12 -7.79
N VAL A 147 6.91 -1.90 -8.15
CA VAL A 147 7.65 -1.63 -9.37
C VAL A 147 9.09 -1.33 -8.99
N GLU A 148 10.01 -2.14 -9.50
CA GLU A 148 11.44 -1.92 -9.35
C GLU A 148 11.88 -0.78 -10.29
N PRO A 149 12.57 0.27 -9.82
CA PRO A 149 12.82 1.47 -10.61
C PRO A 149 13.81 1.25 -11.77
N MET A 150 14.82 0.41 -11.60
CA MET A 150 15.87 0.20 -12.60
C MET A 150 15.39 -0.65 -13.78
N THR A 151 14.67 -1.74 -13.48
CA THR A 151 14.23 -2.70 -14.50
C THR A 151 12.79 -2.45 -14.96
N ARG A 152 12.04 -1.61 -14.23
CA ARG A 152 10.59 -1.44 -14.35
C ARG A 152 9.79 -2.74 -14.21
N ARG A 153 10.39 -3.81 -13.66
CA ARG A 153 9.69 -5.07 -13.37
C ARG A 153 8.59 -4.83 -12.35
N ARG A 154 7.40 -5.38 -12.63
CA ARG A 154 6.21 -5.26 -11.79
C ARG A 154 5.91 -6.59 -11.10
N TYR A 155 5.99 -6.58 -9.78
CA TYR A 155 5.71 -7.74 -8.93
C TYR A 155 4.34 -7.56 -8.30
N ARG A 156 3.44 -8.56 -8.42
CA ARG A 156 2.12 -8.53 -7.77
C ARG A 156 2.09 -9.48 -6.59
N PHE A 157 1.55 -9.01 -5.48
CA PHE A 157 1.36 -9.77 -4.26
C PHE A 157 -0.13 -9.76 -3.91
N PHE A 158 -0.79 -10.90 -4.08
CA PHE A 158 -2.20 -11.07 -3.71
C PHE A 158 -2.29 -11.32 -2.21
N VAL A 159 -2.63 -10.27 -1.46
CA VAL A 159 -2.71 -10.34 0.01
C VAL A 159 -4.04 -10.96 0.43
N ASP A 160 -5.14 -10.45 -0.11
CA ASP A 160 -6.54 -10.86 0.10
C ASP A 160 -6.89 -11.26 1.54
N LYS A 161 -6.47 -10.46 2.52
CA LYS A 161 -6.57 -10.78 3.96
C LYS A 161 -6.97 -9.55 4.79
N TRP A 162 -7.69 -9.82 5.88
CA TRP A 162 -7.84 -8.89 6.99
C TRP A 162 -6.56 -8.93 7.83
N LEU A 163 -5.87 -7.80 7.90
CA LEU A 163 -4.64 -7.61 8.67
C LEU A 163 -4.96 -6.86 9.96
N PRO A 164 -4.53 -7.36 11.13
CA PRO A 164 -4.73 -6.65 12.38
C PRO A 164 -3.95 -5.34 12.38
N VAL A 165 -4.52 -4.32 13.02
CA VAL A 165 -3.80 -3.12 13.41
C VAL A 165 -3.08 -3.44 14.71
N LEU A 166 -1.76 -3.35 14.69
CA LEU A 166 -0.91 -3.64 15.84
C LEU A 166 -0.42 -2.35 16.49
N ALA A 167 -0.08 -2.41 17.78
CA ALA A 167 0.59 -1.31 18.45
C ALA A 167 1.97 -1.08 17.81
N ASP A 168 2.78 -2.13 17.71
CA ASP A 168 4.14 -2.09 17.19
C ASP A 168 4.28 -2.80 15.84
N LEU A 169 5.34 -2.46 15.10
CA LEU A 169 5.72 -3.17 13.89
C LEU A 169 6.32 -4.53 14.24
N ASP A 170 5.57 -5.59 13.97
CA ASP A 170 6.03 -6.98 14.12
C ASP A 170 5.96 -7.73 12.77
N LYS A 171 7.13 -7.99 12.18
CA LYS A 171 7.29 -8.75 10.92
C LYS A 171 6.61 -10.12 10.99
N ARG A 172 6.57 -10.76 12.17
CA ARG A 172 5.99 -12.11 12.36
C ARG A 172 4.47 -12.09 12.48
N ALA A 173 3.90 -10.99 12.93
CA ALA A 173 2.45 -10.81 13.05
C ALA A 173 1.80 -10.24 11.78
N GLY A 174 2.60 -9.63 10.88
CA GLY A 174 2.16 -9.23 9.55
C GLY A 174 1.91 -10.41 8.61
N ALA A 175 1.30 -10.14 7.46
CA ALA A 175 1.15 -11.14 6.40
C ALA A 175 2.43 -11.26 5.57
N GLN A 176 2.92 -12.49 5.44
CA GLN A 176 3.96 -12.84 4.47
C GLN A 176 3.30 -13.31 3.17
N VAL A 177 3.68 -12.71 2.04
CA VAL A 177 3.09 -12.98 0.73
C VAL A 177 4.19 -13.11 -0.32
N ALA A 178 4.12 -14.15 -1.15
CA ALA A 178 5.06 -14.35 -2.24
C ALA A 178 4.68 -13.58 -3.49
N SER A 179 5.69 -13.21 -4.29
CA SER A 179 5.47 -12.55 -5.56
C SER A 179 4.83 -13.51 -6.54
N SER A 180 3.83 -13.00 -7.25
CA SER A 180 3.41 -13.52 -8.54
C SER A 180 4.04 -12.62 -9.60
N GLU A 181 4.88 -13.20 -10.44
CA GLU A 181 5.44 -12.45 -11.57
C GLU A 181 4.31 -12.23 -12.58
N VAL A 182 4.00 -10.97 -12.83
CA VAL A 182 3.11 -10.62 -13.93
C VAL A 182 3.98 -10.67 -15.16
N LYS A 183 3.84 -11.73 -15.95
CA LYS A 183 4.39 -11.73 -17.30
C LYS A 183 3.73 -10.57 -18.05
N GLU A 184 4.48 -9.48 -18.22
CA GLU A 184 4.10 -8.31 -19.03
C GLU A 184 3.79 -8.72 -20.49
N ASP A 185 4.18 -9.94 -20.85
CA ASP A 185 4.01 -10.56 -22.15
C ASP A 185 2.56 -10.69 -22.60
N SER A 186 1.55 -10.84 -21.73
CA SER A 186 0.18 -11.06 -22.23
C SER A 186 -0.37 -9.91 -23.09
N ALA A 187 0.01 -8.66 -22.83
CA ALA A 187 -0.45 -7.53 -23.64
C ALA A 187 0.35 -7.39 -24.94
N LYS A 188 1.67 -7.57 -24.90
CA LYS A 188 2.55 -7.53 -26.09
C LYS A 188 2.30 -8.72 -27.02
N GLU A 189 2.06 -9.90 -26.45
CA GLU A 189 1.70 -11.13 -27.17
C GLU A 189 0.31 -11.01 -27.81
N MET A 190 -0.66 -10.42 -27.11
CA MET A 190 -1.98 -10.14 -27.68
C MET A 190 -1.90 -9.11 -28.83
N VAL A 191 -1.09 -8.05 -28.68
CA VAL A 191 -0.86 -7.07 -29.74
C VAL A 191 -0.10 -7.69 -30.92
N ALA A 192 0.89 -8.53 -30.68
CA ALA A 192 1.61 -9.26 -31.73
C ALA A 192 0.69 -10.23 -32.48
N LYS A 193 -0.17 -10.95 -31.75
CA LYS A 193 -1.17 -11.85 -32.32
C LYS A 193 -2.17 -11.10 -33.19
N LEU A 194 -2.73 -9.99 -32.69
CA LEU A 194 -3.64 -9.13 -33.46
C LEU A 194 -2.99 -8.54 -34.71
N ARG A 195 -1.71 -8.12 -34.63
CA ARG A 195 -0.95 -7.66 -35.80
C ARG A 195 -0.75 -8.77 -36.84
N SER A 196 -0.47 -10.00 -36.40
CA SER A 196 -0.30 -11.15 -37.28
C SER A 196 -1.60 -11.56 -37.97
N GLU A 197 -2.72 -11.61 -37.24
CA GLU A 197 -4.04 -11.95 -37.78
C GLU A 197 -4.52 -10.87 -38.78
N TYR A 198 -4.27 -9.58 -38.49
CA TYR A 198 -4.61 -8.49 -39.39
C TYR A 198 -3.78 -8.51 -40.69
N PHE A 199 -2.51 -8.91 -40.60
CA PHE A 199 -1.63 -9.04 -41.77
C PHE A 199 -2.08 -10.21 -42.67
N LEU A 200 -2.50 -11.33 -42.09
CA LEU A 200 -3.02 -12.49 -42.83
C LEU A 200 -4.39 -12.24 -43.46
N ALA A 201 -5.22 -11.37 -42.88
CA ALA A 201 -6.55 -11.04 -43.42
C ALA A 201 -6.53 -10.02 -44.58
N ARG A 202 -5.35 -9.49 -44.93
CA ARG A 202 -5.18 -8.47 -45.99
C ARG A 202 -4.45 -8.96 -47.24
N HIS A 203 -4.18 -10.26 -47.33
CA HIS A 203 -3.64 -10.95 -48.50
C HIS A 203 -4.51 -12.18 -48.81
#